data_AF-X1KRX4-F1
#
_entry.id   AF-X1KRX4-F1
#
_cell.length_a   1.000
_cell.length_b   1.000
_cell.length_c   1.000
_cell.angle_alpha   90.00
_cell.angle_beta   90.00
_cell.angle_gamma   90.00
#
_symmetry.space_group_name_H-M   'P 1'
#
loop_
_entity.id
_entity.type
_entity.pdbx_description
1 polymer ?
#
loop_
_entity_poly.entity_id
_entity_poly.type
_entity_poly.pdbx_seq_one_letter_code
_entity_poly.pdbx_strand_id
1 'polypeptide(L)'
;LCRCGNSKNKPFCDGTHGKTGWTDEKLEGRQPRKIDSYKSKKITIHDNRGICSHVGFCTDGLPKVFQIGVEPWINPDAETVGKIIQTIEKCPSGALSYSIDSVLYNKFSEHPEIKITEDGPYFVKGSIELHDKDRPESEEHYTLCRCGKSKNKPFCDGQHWYTQFKDDGQVKPIGLNTDEKVANIQKLAESGKSENSSMRTLQTFPGFETLVFKGAQLHKMPLNEDVKVNTKTIIGKI
;
A
#
# COMPACT_ATOMS: atom_id res chain seq x y z
N LEU A 1 3.48 4.00 3.36
CA LEU A 1 3.39 4.62 2.02
C LEU A 1 2.47 5.84 2.08
N CYS A 2 2.75 6.90 1.31
CA CYS A 2 1.91 8.09 1.25
C CYS A 2 0.59 7.76 0.53
N ARG A 3 -0.53 8.07 1.18
CA ARG A 3 -1.88 7.91 0.64
C ARG A 3 -2.60 9.23 0.44
N CYS A 4 -2.03 10.34 0.91
CA CYS A 4 -2.69 11.66 0.84
C CYS A 4 -2.63 12.32 -0.54
N GLY A 5 -1.85 11.78 -1.49
CA GLY A 5 -1.68 12.34 -2.83
C GLY A 5 -0.80 13.58 -2.92
N ASN A 6 -0.44 14.21 -1.79
CA ASN A 6 0.22 15.52 -1.78
C ASN A 6 1.72 15.48 -1.44
N SER A 7 2.29 14.32 -1.06
CA SER A 7 3.73 14.23 -0.76
C SER A 7 4.58 14.63 -1.97
N LYS A 8 5.64 15.40 -1.76
CA LYS A 8 6.67 15.69 -2.76
C LYS A 8 7.70 14.55 -2.87
N ASN A 9 7.75 13.67 -1.86
CA ASN A 9 8.64 12.54 -1.79
C ASN A 9 7.91 11.20 -2.03
N LYS A 10 6.91 11.19 -2.93
CA LYS A 10 6.18 9.96 -3.27
C LYS A 10 7.17 8.88 -3.74
N PRO A 11 6.94 7.61 -3.37
CA PRO A 11 5.78 7.07 -2.65
C PRO A 11 5.83 7.23 -1.12
N PHE A 12 6.86 7.88 -0.57
CA PHE A 12 7.04 8.08 0.87
C PHE A 12 6.26 9.28 1.39
N CYS A 13 5.99 9.27 2.69
CA CYS A 13 5.35 10.40 3.37
C CYS A 13 6.41 11.45 3.73
N ASP A 14 6.10 12.72 3.52
CA ASP A 14 6.91 13.87 3.91
C ASP A 14 6.19 14.79 4.91
N GLY A 15 5.12 14.30 5.53
CA GLY A 15 4.30 15.06 6.49
C GLY A 15 3.29 16.04 5.85
N THR A 16 3.26 16.19 4.53
CA THR A 16 2.35 17.16 3.86
C THR A 16 0.87 16.94 4.20
N HIS A 17 0.45 15.70 4.51
CA HIS A 17 -0.92 15.39 4.89
C HIS A 17 -1.43 16.27 6.07
N GLY A 18 -0.59 16.53 7.07
CA GLY A 18 -0.96 17.34 8.25
C GLY A 18 -1.18 18.83 7.94
N LYS A 19 -0.74 19.30 6.77
CA LYS A 19 -0.88 20.69 6.31
C LYS A 19 -1.99 20.89 5.28
N THR A 20 -2.62 19.80 4.81
CA THR A 20 -3.55 19.82 3.67
C THR A 20 -4.99 19.50 4.06
N GLY A 21 -5.28 19.38 5.36
CA GLY A 21 -6.62 18.97 5.84
C GLY A 21 -7.01 17.57 5.36
N TRP A 22 -6.03 16.74 4.96
CA TRP A 22 -6.32 15.39 4.48
C TRP A 22 -6.81 14.52 5.63
N THR A 23 -7.90 13.79 5.40
CA THR A 23 -8.47 12.83 6.34
C THR A 23 -8.53 11.44 5.71
N ASP A 24 -8.46 10.43 6.57
CA ASP A 24 -8.65 9.03 6.16
C ASP A 24 -10.09 8.55 6.29
N GLU A 25 -11.02 9.49 6.48
CA GLU A 25 -12.44 9.17 6.62
C GLU A 25 -13.04 8.71 5.28
N LYS A 26 -13.98 7.77 5.38
CA LYS A 26 -14.83 7.35 4.26
C LYS A 26 -15.80 8.49 3.93
N LEU A 27 -16.01 8.70 2.63
CA LEU A 27 -16.93 9.74 2.14
C LEU A 27 -18.27 9.14 1.74
N GLU A 28 -19.31 9.98 1.75
CA GLU A 28 -20.65 9.60 1.30
C GLU A 28 -20.70 9.29 -0.21
N GLY A 29 -21.73 8.54 -0.62
CA GLY A 29 -21.91 8.11 -2.01
C GLY A 29 -20.89 7.07 -2.48
N ARG A 30 -20.26 6.34 -1.55
CA ARG A 30 -19.42 5.18 -1.85
C ARG A 30 -20.27 4.01 -2.32
N GLN A 31 -19.73 3.21 -3.24
CA GLN A 31 -20.36 1.95 -3.63
C GLN A 31 -20.38 1.00 -2.42
N PRO A 32 -21.53 0.38 -2.09
CA PRO A 32 -21.61 -0.54 -0.97
C PRO A 32 -20.81 -1.81 -1.27
N ARG A 33 -20.20 -2.36 -0.22
CA ARG A 33 -19.56 -3.69 -0.27
C ARG A 33 -20.67 -4.73 -0.32
N LYS A 34 -20.86 -5.36 -1.47
CA LYS A 34 -21.91 -6.36 -1.73
C LYS A 34 -21.41 -7.29 -2.81
N ILE A 35 -21.58 -8.59 -2.61
CA ILE A 35 -21.23 -9.61 -3.60
C ILE A 35 -22.45 -9.89 -4.47
N ASP A 36 -22.33 -9.65 -5.76
CA ASP A 36 -23.26 -10.10 -6.79
C ASP A 36 -22.66 -11.32 -7.52
N SER A 37 -23.48 -12.35 -7.78
CA SER A 37 -23.01 -13.63 -8.31
C SER A 37 -23.69 -13.98 -9.62
N TYR A 38 -22.90 -14.36 -10.62
CA TYR A 38 -23.31 -14.65 -11.98
C TYR A 38 -22.99 -16.10 -12.30
N LYS A 39 -24.02 -16.94 -12.38
CA LYS A 39 -23.89 -18.40 -12.46
C LYS A 39 -24.02 -18.90 -13.89
N SER A 40 -23.07 -19.74 -14.31
CA SER A 40 -23.18 -20.62 -15.50
C SER A 40 -23.28 -22.08 -15.07
N LYS A 41 -23.31 -23.00 -16.04
CA LYS A 41 -23.23 -24.45 -15.78
C LYS A 41 -21.88 -24.91 -15.21
N LYS A 42 -20.79 -24.17 -15.44
CA LYS A 42 -19.41 -24.62 -15.13
C LYS A 42 -18.68 -23.74 -14.10
N ILE A 43 -19.08 -22.48 -13.95
CA ILE A 43 -18.43 -21.49 -13.09
C ILE A 43 -19.45 -20.47 -12.59
N THR A 44 -19.27 -20.00 -11.36
CA THR A 44 -19.95 -18.81 -10.83
C THR A 44 -18.94 -17.69 -10.68
N ILE A 45 -19.18 -16.53 -11.28
CA ILE A 45 -18.34 -15.34 -11.14
C ILE A 45 -18.94 -14.48 -10.01
N HIS A 46 -18.11 -14.01 -9.08
CA HIS A 46 -18.50 -13.12 -7.99
C HIS A 46 -17.89 -11.73 -8.22
N ASP A 47 -18.71 -10.68 -8.15
CA ASP A 47 -18.31 -9.27 -8.21
C ASP A 47 -18.65 -8.57 -6.89
N ASN A 48 -17.65 -8.01 -6.23
CA ASN A 48 -17.83 -7.04 -5.17
C ASN A 48 -17.44 -5.64 -5.66
N ARG A 49 -18.42 -4.96 -6.29
CA ARG A 49 -18.20 -3.65 -6.88
C ARG A 49 -17.73 -2.60 -5.86
N GLY A 50 -18.12 -2.75 -4.59
CA GLY A 50 -17.74 -1.85 -3.49
C GLY A 50 -16.24 -1.77 -3.21
N ILE A 51 -15.44 -2.73 -3.70
CA ILE A 51 -13.98 -2.73 -3.58
C ILE A 51 -13.26 -2.68 -4.93
N CYS A 52 -13.99 -2.44 -6.03
CA CYS A 52 -13.39 -2.33 -7.34
C CYS A 52 -12.47 -1.10 -7.39
N SER A 53 -11.21 -1.30 -7.77
CA SER A 53 -10.28 -0.19 -8.01
C SER A 53 -10.48 0.50 -9.36
N HIS A 54 -11.42 0.00 -10.19
CA HIS A 54 -11.75 0.49 -11.52
C HIS A 54 -10.55 0.58 -12.48
N VAL A 55 -9.66 -0.43 -12.42
CA VAL A 55 -8.45 -0.50 -13.26
C VAL A 55 -8.73 -1.03 -14.68
N GLY A 56 -9.85 -1.73 -14.90
CA GLY A 56 -10.29 -2.13 -16.25
C GLY A 56 -9.77 -3.47 -16.77
N PHE A 57 -8.91 -4.20 -16.05
CA PHE A 57 -8.37 -5.49 -16.53
C PHE A 57 -9.43 -6.50 -16.98
N CYS A 58 -10.61 -6.52 -16.35
CA CYS A 58 -11.69 -7.43 -16.72
C CYS A 58 -12.42 -7.01 -17.99
N THR A 59 -12.80 -5.73 -18.09
CA THR A 59 -13.51 -5.16 -19.23
C THR A 59 -12.62 -5.10 -20.48
N ASP A 60 -11.33 -4.82 -20.30
CA ASP A 60 -10.38 -4.72 -21.40
C ASP A 60 -9.90 -6.12 -21.84
N GLY A 61 -9.71 -7.02 -20.89
CA GLY A 61 -9.18 -8.37 -21.13
C GLY A 61 -10.21 -9.35 -21.68
N LEU A 62 -11.48 -9.23 -21.29
CA LEU A 62 -12.53 -10.18 -21.69
C LEU A 62 -13.91 -9.48 -21.86
N PRO A 63 -14.04 -8.52 -22.80
CA PRO A 63 -15.23 -7.68 -22.95
C PRO A 63 -16.51 -8.44 -23.29
N LYS A 64 -16.42 -9.67 -23.83
CA LYS A 64 -17.59 -10.53 -24.05
C LYS A 64 -18.19 -11.04 -22.74
N VAL A 65 -17.38 -11.19 -21.70
CA VAL A 65 -17.80 -11.62 -20.36
C VAL A 65 -18.11 -10.41 -19.50
N PHE A 66 -17.24 -9.39 -19.47
CA PHE A 66 -17.40 -8.18 -18.65
C PHE A 66 -17.79 -6.98 -19.51
N GLN A 67 -19.09 -6.71 -19.59
CA GLN A 67 -19.71 -5.81 -20.56
C GLN A 67 -20.10 -4.48 -19.92
N ILE A 68 -19.41 -3.39 -20.28
CA ILE A 68 -19.77 -2.05 -19.81
C ILE A 68 -21.08 -1.61 -20.46
N GLY A 69 -22.03 -1.13 -19.66
CA GLY A 69 -23.31 -0.58 -20.14
C GLY A 69 -24.38 -1.61 -20.48
N VAL A 70 -24.15 -2.89 -20.16
CA VAL A 70 -25.13 -3.99 -20.34
C VAL A 70 -25.55 -4.51 -18.97
N GLU A 71 -26.80 -4.98 -18.86
CA GLU A 71 -27.34 -5.64 -17.65
C GLU A 71 -27.93 -7.01 -18.01
N PRO A 72 -27.48 -8.13 -17.41
CA PRO A 72 -26.34 -8.21 -16.49
C PRO A 72 -25.01 -7.88 -17.16
N TRP A 73 -24.17 -7.12 -16.47
CA TRP A 73 -22.85 -6.70 -16.99
C TRP A 73 -21.84 -7.85 -17.05
N ILE A 74 -22.12 -8.99 -16.40
CA ILE A 74 -21.32 -10.22 -16.48
C ILE A 74 -22.10 -11.32 -17.17
N ASN A 75 -21.55 -11.85 -18.27
CA ASN A 75 -22.04 -13.04 -18.96
C ASN A 75 -21.04 -14.21 -18.81
N PRO A 76 -21.26 -15.14 -17.86
CA PRO A 76 -20.33 -16.24 -17.58
C PRO A 76 -20.32 -17.33 -18.67
N ASP A 77 -21.26 -17.31 -19.62
CA ASP A 77 -21.35 -18.28 -20.72
C ASP A 77 -20.65 -17.80 -22.01
N ALA A 78 -20.12 -16.57 -22.04
CA ALA A 78 -19.62 -15.94 -23.26
C ALA A 78 -18.23 -16.42 -23.72
N GLU A 79 -17.44 -17.04 -22.84
CA GLU A 79 -16.07 -17.51 -23.11
C GLU A 79 -15.75 -18.77 -22.30
N THR A 80 -14.57 -19.36 -22.53
CA THR A 80 -14.13 -20.55 -21.80
C THR A 80 -13.82 -20.24 -20.33
N VAL A 81 -14.06 -21.22 -19.45
CA VAL A 81 -13.76 -21.14 -18.01
C VAL A 81 -12.31 -20.71 -17.77
N GLY A 82 -11.35 -21.27 -18.53
CA GLY A 82 -9.93 -20.91 -18.40
C GLY A 82 -9.64 -19.43 -18.68
N LYS A 83 -10.25 -18.83 -19.71
CA LYS A 83 -10.08 -17.40 -20.00
C LYS A 83 -10.73 -16.51 -18.94
N ILE A 84 -11.88 -16.94 -18.41
CA ILE A 84 -12.56 -16.25 -17.32
C ILE A 84 -11.66 -16.22 -16.08
N ILE A 85 -11.13 -17.37 -15.65
CA ILE A 85 -10.23 -17.48 -14.51
C ILE A 85 -8.99 -16.60 -14.71
N GLN A 86 -8.29 -16.72 -15.84
CA GLN A 86 -7.11 -15.90 -16.16
C GLN A 86 -7.40 -14.39 -16.14
N THR A 87 -8.64 -13.99 -16.38
CA THR A 87 -9.05 -12.58 -16.33
C THR A 87 -9.37 -12.15 -14.89
N ILE A 88 -10.05 -12.99 -14.11
CA ILE A 88 -10.37 -12.74 -12.70
C ILE A 88 -9.09 -12.63 -11.87
N GLU A 89 -8.11 -13.51 -12.09
CA GLU A 89 -6.81 -13.52 -11.39
C GLU A 89 -6.00 -12.22 -11.59
N LYS A 90 -6.32 -11.42 -12.63
CA LYS A 90 -5.70 -10.12 -12.88
C LYS A 90 -6.36 -8.98 -12.10
N CYS A 91 -7.45 -9.21 -11.38
CA CYS A 91 -8.13 -8.20 -10.59
C CYS A 91 -7.26 -7.78 -9.38
N PRO A 92 -6.70 -6.57 -9.34
CA PRO A 92 -5.74 -6.21 -8.28
C PRO A 92 -6.43 -5.84 -6.96
N SER A 93 -7.75 -5.69 -6.95
CA SER A 93 -8.49 -5.23 -5.78
C SER A 93 -9.22 -6.33 -5.03
N GLY A 94 -9.23 -7.56 -5.54
CA GLY A 94 -10.03 -8.65 -4.98
C GLY A 94 -11.53 -8.51 -5.22
N ALA A 95 -11.95 -7.57 -6.08
CA ALA A 95 -13.36 -7.40 -6.42
C ALA A 95 -13.93 -8.60 -7.18
N LEU A 96 -13.10 -9.30 -7.95
CA LEU A 96 -13.50 -10.50 -8.68
C LEU A 96 -12.96 -11.75 -8.01
N SER A 97 -13.81 -12.75 -7.90
CA SER A 97 -13.50 -14.12 -7.50
C SER A 97 -14.42 -15.08 -8.24
N TYR A 98 -14.21 -16.38 -8.09
CA TYR A 98 -15.09 -17.36 -8.73
C TYR A 98 -15.29 -18.59 -7.85
N SER A 99 -16.36 -19.33 -8.13
CA SER A 99 -16.60 -20.65 -7.56
C SER A 99 -16.78 -21.71 -8.65
N ILE A 100 -16.21 -22.89 -8.41
CA ILE A 100 -16.42 -24.11 -9.20
C ILE A 100 -16.86 -25.19 -8.23
N ASP A 101 -17.95 -25.89 -8.55
CA ASP A 101 -18.54 -26.92 -7.68
C ASP A 101 -18.76 -26.43 -6.22
N SER A 102 -19.13 -25.15 -6.09
CA SER A 102 -19.36 -24.44 -4.81
C SER A 102 -18.10 -24.20 -3.96
N VAL A 103 -16.91 -24.47 -4.49
CA VAL A 103 -15.62 -24.11 -3.86
C VAL A 103 -15.22 -22.72 -4.33
N LEU A 104 -14.99 -21.81 -3.38
CA LEU A 104 -14.58 -20.41 -3.64
C LEU A 104 -13.07 -20.33 -3.91
N TYR A 105 -12.71 -19.57 -4.94
CA TYR A 105 -11.34 -19.22 -5.31
C TYR A 105 -11.18 -17.70 -5.31
N ASN A 106 -10.39 -17.19 -4.35
CA ASN A 106 -10.14 -15.76 -4.15
C ASN A 106 -8.69 -15.43 -3.74
N LYS A 107 -7.78 -16.41 -3.80
CA LYS A 107 -6.35 -16.27 -3.51
C LYS A 107 -5.56 -16.85 -4.69
N PHE A 108 -4.69 -16.05 -5.30
CA PHE A 108 -4.04 -16.40 -6.57
C PHE A 108 -2.52 -16.28 -6.54
N SER A 109 -1.95 -15.57 -5.56
CA SER A 109 -0.51 -15.37 -5.42
C SER A 109 -0.06 -15.52 -3.97
N GLU A 110 1.05 -16.22 -3.76
CA GLU A 110 1.70 -16.35 -2.45
C GLU A 110 2.89 -15.39 -2.27
N HIS A 111 3.32 -14.71 -3.34
CA HIS A 111 4.51 -13.84 -3.29
C HIS A 111 4.15 -12.44 -2.78
N PRO A 112 4.65 -12.02 -1.60
CA PRO A 112 4.35 -10.69 -1.05
C PRO A 112 4.96 -9.59 -1.92
N GLU A 113 4.14 -8.69 -2.43
CA GLU A 113 4.58 -7.55 -3.25
C GLU A 113 3.69 -6.34 -3.03
N ILE A 114 4.30 -5.16 -3.00
CA ILE A 114 3.59 -3.89 -3.17
C ILE A 114 4.08 -3.25 -4.45
N LYS A 115 3.20 -3.18 -5.47
CA LYS A 115 3.47 -2.52 -6.74
C LYS A 115 2.91 -1.11 -6.73
N ILE A 116 3.74 -0.16 -7.13
CA ILE A 116 3.34 1.22 -7.39
C ILE A 116 2.94 1.32 -8.85
N THR A 117 1.79 1.93 -9.14
CA THR A 117 1.30 2.12 -10.51
C THR A 117 1.41 3.57 -10.92
N GLU A 118 1.83 3.83 -12.16
CA GLU A 118 1.80 5.17 -12.76
C GLU A 118 0.40 5.76 -12.65
N ASP A 119 0.31 7.02 -12.19
CA ASP A 119 -0.94 7.78 -12.02
C ASP A 119 -2.03 7.09 -11.17
N GLY A 120 -1.67 6.01 -10.48
CA GLY A 120 -2.63 5.05 -9.94
C GLY A 120 -2.36 4.66 -8.49
N PRO A 121 -3.08 3.66 -7.99
CA PRO A 121 -3.00 3.18 -6.61
C PRO A 121 -1.76 2.30 -6.34
N TYR A 122 -1.67 1.79 -5.11
CA TYR A 122 -0.78 0.68 -4.79
C TYR A 122 -1.53 -0.64 -4.94
N PHE A 123 -0.96 -1.59 -5.68
CA PHE A 123 -1.41 -2.98 -5.66
C PHE A 123 -0.65 -3.74 -4.59
N VAL A 124 -1.37 -4.41 -3.70
CA VAL A 124 -0.80 -5.23 -2.63
C VAL A 124 -1.24 -6.66 -2.89
N LYS A 125 -0.31 -7.62 -2.88
CA LYS A 125 -0.59 -9.04 -3.07
C LYS A 125 0.30 -9.92 -2.19
N GLY A 126 0.01 -11.22 -2.14
CA GLY A 126 0.78 -12.19 -1.37
C GLY A 126 0.55 -12.09 0.14
N SER A 127 -0.71 -11.90 0.53
CA SER A 127 -1.16 -12.02 1.93
C SER A 127 -0.47 -11.07 2.92
N ILE A 128 -0.12 -9.86 2.46
CA ILE A 128 0.40 -8.80 3.32
C ILE A 128 -0.74 -8.28 4.20
N GLU A 129 -0.56 -8.28 5.53
CA GLU A 129 -1.60 -7.80 6.45
C GLU A 129 -1.76 -6.27 6.41
N LEU A 130 -3.01 -5.79 6.29
CA LEU A 130 -3.35 -4.37 6.46
C LEU A 130 -3.81 -4.09 7.89
N HIS A 131 -3.02 -3.33 8.65
CA HIS A 131 -3.44 -2.79 9.95
C HIS A 131 -4.20 -1.47 9.76
N ASP A 132 -5.52 -1.56 9.62
CA ASP A 132 -6.44 -0.42 9.55
C ASP A 132 -7.74 -0.74 10.32
N LYS A 133 -8.56 0.28 10.59
CA LYS A 133 -9.92 0.08 11.14
C LYS A 133 -10.79 -0.69 10.16
N ASP A 134 -10.56 -0.52 8.86
CA ASP A 134 -11.24 -1.19 7.77
C ASP A 134 -10.39 -2.30 7.18
N ARG A 135 -10.94 -3.51 7.04
CA ARG A 135 -10.21 -4.67 6.49
C ARG A 135 -10.56 -4.89 5.02
N PRO A 136 -9.62 -5.44 4.21
CA PRO A 136 -9.92 -5.90 2.87
C PRO A 136 -10.75 -7.19 2.91
N GLU A 137 -11.60 -7.41 1.90
CA GLU A 137 -12.40 -8.62 1.75
C GLU A 137 -11.57 -9.80 1.23
N SER A 138 -10.54 -9.50 0.45
CA SER A 138 -9.52 -10.48 0.06
C SER A 138 -8.34 -10.35 1.01
N GLU A 139 -7.97 -11.46 1.63
CA GLU A 139 -6.78 -11.54 2.47
C GLU A 139 -5.50 -11.58 1.64
N GLU A 140 -5.56 -12.01 0.37
CA GLU A 140 -4.37 -12.23 -0.46
C GLU A 140 -3.93 -10.96 -1.19
N HIS A 141 -4.88 -10.23 -1.79
CA HIS A 141 -4.58 -9.02 -2.56
C HIS A 141 -5.68 -7.96 -2.44
N TYR A 142 -5.25 -6.70 -2.41
CA TYR A 142 -6.13 -5.54 -2.35
C TYR A 142 -5.43 -4.31 -2.92
N THR A 143 -6.20 -3.26 -3.19
CA THR A 143 -5.68 -2.02 -3.79
C THR A 143 -5.84 -0.83 -2.85
N LEU A 144 -4.74 -0.16 -2.50
CA LEU A 144 -4.75 1.01 -1.62
C LEU A 144 -4.74 2.33 -2.41
N CYS A 145 -5.58 3.28 -2.01
CA CYS A 145 -5.63 4.62 -2.58
C CYS A 145 -4.28 5.34 -2.40
N ARG A 146 -3.79 5.96 -3.48
CA ARG A 146 -2.55 6.76 -3.49
C ARG A 146 -2.78 8.25 -3.77
N CYS A 147 -3.86 8.59 -4.47
CA CYS A 147 -4.20 9.96 -4.86
C CYS A 147 -4.84 10.79 -3.73
N GLY A 148 -5.26 10.16 -2.63
CA GLY A 148 -5.92 10.82 -1.51
C GLY A 148 -7.40 11.15 -1.70
N LYS A 149 -7.98 10.85 -2.87
CA LYS A 149 -9.33 11.29 -3.26
C LYS A 149 -10.41 10.19 -3.27
N SER A 150 -10.03 8.95 -2.95
CA SER A 150 -10.99 7.85 -2.80
C SER A 150 -12.07 8.18 -1.76
N LYS A 151 -13.32 7.80 -2.05
CA LYS A 151 -14.43 7.82 -1.11
C LYS A 151 -14.46 6.58 -0.22
N ASN A 152 -13.81 5.50 -0.65
CA ASN A 152 -13.72 4.22 0.06
C ASN A 152 -12.35 3.99 0.72
N LYS A 153 -11.75 5.04 1.30
CA LYS A 153 -10.44 4.90 1.96
C LYS A 153 -10.49 3.81 3.06
N PRO A 154 -9.42 3.02 3.22
CA PRO A 154 -8.12 3.14 2.57
C PRO A 154 -8.03 2.59 1.14
N PHE A 155 -9.08 1.99 0.61
CA PHE A 155 -9.08 1.33 -0.68
C PHE A 155 -9.23 2.31 -1.84
N CYS A 156 -8.70 1.95 -3.01
CA CYS A 156 -8.92 2.70 -4.24
C CYS A 156 -10.31 2.40 -4.80
N ASP A 157 -11.00 3.43 -5.29
CA ASP A 157 -12.30 3.37 -5.95
C ASP A 157 -12.27 4.01 -7.36
N GLY A 158 -11.08 4.22 -7.92
CA GLY A 158 -10.89 4.80 -9.25
C GLY A 158 -10.87 6.34 -9.30
N GLN A 159 -11.06 7.05 -8.19
CA GLN A 159 -11.10 8.52 -8.18
C GLN A 159 -9.85 9.21 -8.77
N HIS A 160 -8.70 8.51 -8.82
CA HIS A 160 -7.46 9.04 -9.39
C HIS A 160 -7.58 9.44 -10.87
N TRP A 161 -8.43 8.78 -11.65
CA TRP A 161 -8.72 9.16 -13.03
C TRP A 161 -9.41 10.51 -13.12
N TYR A 162 -10.49 10.69 -12.34
CA TYR A 162 -11.30 11.92 -12.35
C TYR A 162 -10.56 13.11 -11.76
N THR A 163 -9.69 12.88 -10.78
CA THR A 163 -8.86 13.94 -10.18
C THR A 163 -7.53 14.14 -10.89
N GLN A 164 -7.28 13.45 -12.00
CA GLN A 164 -6.07 13.55 -12.80
C GLN A 164 -4.81 13.44 -11.93
N PHE A 165 -4.77 12.43 -11.06
CA PHE A 165 -3.60 12.19 -10.22
C PHE A 165 -2.38 11.91 -11.11
N LYS A 166 -1.27 12.60 -10.85
CA LYS A 166 -0.02 12.47 -11.63
C LYS A 166 1.14 12.08 -10.75
N ASP A 167 1.74 10.94 -11.08
CA ASP A 167 2.97 10.44 -10.47
C ASP A 167 3.53 9.27 -11.30
N ASP A 168 4.83 9.31 -11.60
CA ASP A 168 5.54 8.33 -12.43
C ASP A 168 5.46 6.87 -11.91
N GLY A 169 5.02 6.67 -10.67
CA GLY A 169 4.87 5.35 -10.08
C GLY A 169 6.21 4.69 -9.76
N GLN A 170 7.29 5.47 -9.67
CA GLN A 170 8.63 4.96 -9.41
C GLN A 170 9.09 5.29 -7.99
N VAL A 171 9.86 4.38 -7.41
CA VAL A 171 10.62 4.70 -6.21
C VAL A 171 11.78 5.58 -6.66
N LYS A 172 11.71 6.88 -6.36
CA LYS A 172 12.86 7.75 -6.54
C LYS A 172 13.91 7.31 -5.52
N PRO A 173 15.13 6.92 -5.96
CA PRO A 173 16.18 6.60 -5.02
C PRO A 173 16.33 7.79 -4.09
N ILE A 174 16.22 7.53 -2.79
CA ILE A 174 16.61 8.50 -1.79
C ILE A 174 18.11 8.64 -2.00
N GLY A 175 18.53 9.64 -2.78
CA GLY A 175 19.94 9.91 -3.04
C GLY A 175 20.64 9.91 -1.69
N LEU A 176 21.52 8.94 -1.47
CA LEU A 176 22.43 8.94 -0.34
C LEU A 176 23.51 9.98 -0.63
N ASN A 177 23.12 11.24 -0.79
CA ASN A 177 24.04 12.35 -0.73
C ASN A 177 24.35 12.54 0.75
N THR A 178 25.44 11.92 1.19
CA THR A 178 25.94 11.96 2.57
C THR A 178 26.13 13.39 3.06
N ASP A 179 26.38 14.34 2.16
CA ASP A 179 26.78 15.70 2.53
C ASP A 179 25.57 16.61 2.88
N GLU A 180 24.46 16.52 2.14
CA GLU A 180 23.26 17.35 2.41
C GLU A 180 22.46 16.91 3.64
N LYS A 181 22.38 15.60 3.91
CA LYS A 181 21.69 15.11 5.11
C LYS A 181 22.45 15.50 6.38
N VAL A 182 23.77 15.42 6.39
CA VAL A 182 24.57 15.84 7.54
C VAL A 182 24.40 17.35 7.77
N ALA A 183 24.43 18.16 6.72
CA ALA A 183 24.21 19.61 6.84
C ALA A 183 22.82 19.94 7.41
N ASN A 184 21.76 19.27 6.94
CA ASN A 184 20.40 19.50 7.44
C ASN A 184 20.22 18.97 8.88
N ILE A 185 20.79 17.81 9.21
CA ILE A 185 20.78 17.26 10.58
C ILE A 185 21.55 18.20 11.53
N GLN A 186 22.71 18.71 11.11
CA GLN A 186 23.51 19.67 11.88
C GLN A 186 22.74 20.97 12.11
N LYS A 187 22.09 21.51 11.07
CA LYS A 187 21.28 22.73 11.18
C LYS A 187 20.04 22.56 12.09
N LEU A 188 19.38 21.41 12.01
CA LEU A 188 18.29 21.02 12.92
C LEU A 188 18.79 20.89 14.36
N ALA A 189 19.94 20.25 14.57
CA ALA A 189 20.57 20.09 15.88
C ALA A 189 21.01 21.43 16.49
N GLU A 190 21.51 22.37 15.67
CA GLU A 190 21.89 23.73 16.11
C GLU A 190 20.67 24.55 16.56
N SER A 191 19.52 24.40 15.89
CA SER A 191 18.32 25.19 16.21
C SER A 191 17.42 24.58 17.30
N GLY A 192 17.52 23.28 17.55
CA GLY A 192 16.65 22.53 18.47
C GLY A 192 15.17 22.48 18.06
N LYS A 193 14.81 23.01 16.89
CA LYS A 193 13.42 23.05 16.39
C LYS A 193 13.15 21.85 15.49
N SER A 194 12.08 21.12 15.78
CA SER A 194 11.58 20.06 14.89
C SER A 194 10.84 20.66 13.71
N GLU A 195 11.29 20.39 12.47
CA GLU A 195 10.61 20.83 11.24
C GLU A 195 9.32 20.04 10.95
N ASN A 196 9.19 18.85 11.55
CA ASN A 196 8.01 18.00 11.43
C ASN A 196 7.33 17.85 12.79
N SER A 197 5.99 17.77 12.80
CA SER A 197 5.25 17.29 13.96
C SER A 197 5.73 15.88 14.31
N SER A 198 5.80 15.55 15.59
CA SER A 198 6.19 14.22 16.05
C SER A 198 5.34 13.16 15.34
N MET A 199 6.00 12.28 14.58
CA MET A 199 5.36 11.06 14.11
C MET A 199 5.14 10.21 15.35
N ARG A 200 3.93 10.24 15.91
CA ARG A 200 3.58 9.30 16.99
C ARG A 200 3.66 7.90 16.41
N THR A 201 4.68 7.14 16.82
CA THR A 201 4.63 5.69 16.70
C THR A 201 3.59 5.21 17.72
N LEU A 202 2.62 4.40 17.28
CA LEU A 202 1.67 3.76 18.20
C LEU A 202 2.36 2.71 19.09
N GLN A 203 3.56 2.29 18.71
CA GLN A 203 4.41 1.43 19.52
C GLN A 203 5.35 2.29 20.36
N THR A 204 5.43 1.95 21.64
CA THR A 204 6.52 2.37 22.53
C THR A 204 7.84 1.88 21.98
N PHE A 205 8.90 2.68 22.11
CA PHE A 205 10.25 2.24 21.80
C PHE A 205 10.55 0.93 22.57
N PRO A 206 11.15 -0.09 21.93
CA PRO A 206 11.47 -1.34 22.61
C PRO A 206 12.34 -1.05 23.84
N GLY A 207 12.03 -1.64 24.99
CA GLY A 207 12.85 -1.43 26.18
C GLY A 207 14.23 -2.09 26.02
N PHE A 208 15.15 -1.73 26.91
CA PHE A 208 16.55 -2.21 26.84
C PHE A 208 16.68 -3.73 26.86
N GLU A 209 15.70 -4.43 27.42
CA GLU A 209 15.57 -5.89 27.43
C GLU A 209 15.44 -6.52 26.03
N THR A 210 15.05 -5.74 25.02
CA THR A 210 14.94 -6.19 23.63
C THR A 210 16.16 -5.86 22.77
N LEU A 211 17.10 -5.07 23.30
CA LEU A 211 18.31 -4.66 22.59
C LEU A 211 19.43 -5.66 22.83
N VAL A 212 19.92 -6.29 21.76
CA VAL A 212 21.13 -7.13 21.81
C VAL A 212 22.33 -6.31 21.35
N PHE A 213 23.20 -5.94 22.28
CA PHE A 213 24.50 -5.35 21.96
C PHE A 213 25.47 -6.46 21.53
N LYS A 214 25.72 -6.58 20.22
CA LYS A 214 26.81 -7.43 19.73
C LYS A 214 28.13 -6.67 19.87
N GLY A 215 28.98 -7.12 20.79
CA GLY A 215 30.37 -6.66 20.86
C GLY A 215 31.10 -7.04 19.57
N ALA A 216 31.61 -6.05 18.85
CA ALA A 216 32.50 -6.27 17.71
C ALA A 216 33.94 -6.01 18.16
N GLN A 217 34.76 -7.06 18.24
CA GLN A 217 36.18 -6.93 18.53
C GLN A 217 36.95 -6.79 17.21
N LEU A 218 37.29 -5.56 16.84
CA LEU A 218 38.06 -5.27 15.63
C LEU A 218 39.57 -5.58 15.78
N HIS A 219 40.03 -5.87 17.00
CA HIS A 219 41.42 -6.14 17.32
C HIS A 219 41.67 -7.63 17.60
N LYS A 220 42.80 -8.18 17.15
CA LYS A 220 43.08 -9.63 17.28
C LYS A 220 43.26 -10.12 18.73
N MET A 221 43.61 -9.22 19.65
CA MET A 221 43.68 -9.48 21.10
C MET A 221 42.56 -8.72 21.83
N PRO A 222 41.90 -9.35 22.83
CA PRO A 222 40.93 -8.67 23.68
C PRO A 222 41.59 -7.49 24.39
N LEU A 223 40.86 -6.39 24.57
CA LEU A 223 41.32 -5.32 25.44
C LEU A 223 41.38 -5.86 26.89
N ASN A 224 42.39 -5.44 27.65
CA ASN A 224 42.45 -5.74 29.08
C ASN A 224 41.21 -5.16 29.78
N GLU A 225 40.80 -5.81 30.87
CA GLU A 225 39.56 -5.52 31.61
C GLU A 225 39.47 -4.05 32.08
N ASP A 226 40.63 -3.44 32.38
CA ASP A 226 40.73 -2.10 32.98
C ASP A 226 41.33 -1.03 32.05
N VAL A 227 41.04 -1.07 30.75
CA VAL A 227 41.46 0.01 29.84
C VAL A 227 40.50 1.19 29.96
N LYS A 228 41.02 2.34 30.42
CA LYS A 228 40.26 3.59 30.51
C LYS A 228 39.81 4.04 29.11
N VAL A 229 38.51 3.94 28.84
CA VAL A 229 37.90 4.45 27.60
C VAL A 229 37.45 5.90 27.79
N ASN A 230 37.52 6.69 26.73
CA ASN A 230 37.00 8.05 26.74
C ASN A 230 35.47 8.02 26.60
N THR A 231 34.77 8.54 27.60
CA THR A 231 33.29 8.66 27.61
C THR A 231 32.79 10.03 27.20
N LYS A 232 33.71 10.96 26.84
CA LYS A 232 33.34 12.31 26.40
C LYS A 232 32.49 12.22 25.15
N THR A 233 31.21 12.55 25.31
CA THR A 233 30.24 12.65 24.24
C THR A 233 29.99 14.13 23.98
N ILE A 234 30.20 14.59 22.75
CA ILE A 234 29.88 15.96 22.33
C ILE A 234 28.56 15.88 21.55
N ILE A 235 27.51 16.51 22.07
CA ILE A 235 26.21 16.61 21.42
C ILE A 235 25.93 18.10 21.19
N GLY A 236 25.93 18.54 19.92
CA GLY A 236 25.84 19.96 19.55
C GLY A 236 27.20 20.68 19.51
N LYS A 237 27.25 21.88 18.91
CA LYS A 237 28.45 22.73 18.88
C LYS A 237 28.71 23.34 20.27
N ILE A 238 30.00 23.52 20.60
CA ILE A 238 30.47 24.32 21.74
C ILE A 238 30.22 25.80 21.44
#